data_AF-A0A386USF8-F1
#
_entry.id   AF-A0A386USF8-F1
#
_cell.length_a   1.000
_cell.length_b   1.000
_cell.length_c   1.000
_cell.angle_alpha   90.00
_cell.angle_beta   90.00
_cell.angle_gamma   90.00
#
_symmetry.space_group_name_H-M   'P 1'
#
loop_
_entity.id
_entity.type
_entity.pdbx_description
1 polymer ?
#
loop_
_entity_poly.entity_id
_entity_poly.type
_entity_poly.pdbx_seq_one_letter_code
_entity_poly.pdbx_strand_id
1 'polypeptide(L)'
;MPSKPFGKYALVLPGTDHDLPKDIGRIELHSAKAKLLDRIELKGEPEGAVALQKQFTLTASAQSASADPVPLAAFDNQTLIGVDLFDQAEALVTSASDVSPYAAAMQQQVRAVAQYVASGPEARAEVGARLQPIIAQFRHDAVTKSAPYRNHWTGGPRPGTTAPTISFAHR
;
A
#
# COMPACT_ATOMS: atom_id res chain seq x y z
N MET A 1 -0.10 -8.54 18.56
CA MET A 1 -1.12 -7.53 18.95
C MET A 1 -0.41 -6.46 19.75
N PRO A 2 -0.65 -5.16 19.51
CA PRO A 2 -0.09 -4.11 20.35
C PRO A 2 -0.53 -4.32 21.80
N SER A 3 0.37 -4.10 22.75
CA SER A 3 0.12 -4.30 24.19
C SER A 3 -0.80 -3.24 24.82
N LYS A 4 -1.17 -2.20 24.05
CA LYS A 4 -2.08 -1.11 24.45
C LYS A 4 -3.19 -0.95 23.40
N PRO A 5 -4.45 -0.69 23.79
CA PRO A 5 -5.58 -0.55 22.85
C PRO A 5 -5.72 0.85 22.24
N PHE A 6 -5.15 1.88 22.86
CA PHE A 6 -5.16 3.27 22.40
C PHE A 6 -3.92 4.02 22.91
N GLY A 7 -3.65 5.21 22.36
CA GLY A 7 -2.57 6.09 22.80
C GLY A 7 -1.63 6.48 21.67
N LYS A 8 -0.42 6.88 22.04
CA LYS A 8 0.62 7.31 21.10
C LYS A 8 1.44 6.12 20.63
N TYR A 9 1.74 6.10 19.34
CA TYR A 9 2.61 5.11 18.73
C TYR A 9 3.67 5.79 17.88
N ALA A 10 4.89 5.27 17.96
CA ALA A 10 5.97 5.62 17.05
C ALA A 10 6.09 4.54 15.99
N LEU A 11 5.96 4.95 14.72
CA LEU A 11 6.32 4.14 13.57
C LEU A 11 7.81 4.30 13.33
N VAL A 12 8.57 3.22 13.43
CA VAL A 12 10.04 3.26 13.35
C VAL A 12 10.55 2.30 12.28
N LEU A 13 11.69 2.64 11.67
CA LEU A 13 12.37 1.76 10.73
C LEU A 13 13.05 0.59 11.47
N PRO A 14 13.25 -0.56 10.79
CA PRO A 14 14.06 -1.64 11.33
C PRO A 14 15.43 -1.15 11.80
N GLY A 15 15.86 -1.59 12.98
CA GLY A 15 17.16 -1.22 13.54
C GLY A 15 17.28 0.22 14.08
N THR A 16 16.18 0.98 14.15
CA THR A 16 16.18 2.30 14.82
C THR A 16 16.41 2.12 16.33
N ASP A 17 17.53 2.60 16.86
CA ASP A 17 17.95 2.40 18.26
C ASP A 17 17.76 3.65 19.15
N HIS A 18 16.81 4.52 18.79
CA HIS A 18 16.48 5.68 19.63
C HIS A 18 15.49 5.31 20.74
N ASP A 19 15.80 5.75 21.95
CA ASP A 19 14.91 5.66 23.09
C ASP A 19 13.61 6.43 22.82
N LEU A 20 12.49 5.71 22.96
CA LEU A 20 11.16 6.30 22.89
C LEU A 20 10.67 6.65 24.30
N PRO A 21 9.93 7.77 24.47
CA PRO A 21 9.24 8.06 25.72
C PRO A 21 8.40 6.87 26.18
N LYS A 22 8.37 6.61 27.51
CA LYS A 22 7.70 5.43 28.10
C LYS A 22 6.19 5.33 27.80
N ASP A 23 5.54 6.44 27.46
CA ASP A 23 4.12 6.49 27.10
C ASP A 23 3.84 6.09 25.64
N ILE A 24 4.86 6.00 24.79
CA ILE A 24 4.74 5.73 23.35
C ILE A 24 4.98 4.25 23.03
N GLY A 25 4.01 3.62 22.36
CA GLY A 25 4.18 2.26 21.84
C GLY A 25 5.07 2.24 20.59
N ARG A 26 6.00 1.29 20.51
CA ARG A 26 6.84 1.09 19.32
C ARG A 26 6.15 0.18 18.31
N ILE A 27 6.08 0.62 17.06
CA ILE A 27 5.66 -0.21 15.92
C ILE A 27 6.79 -0.17 14.89
N GLU A 28 7.52 -1.27 14.79
CA GLU A 28 8.58 -1.42 13.79
C GLU A 28 7.96 -1.78 12.43
N LEU A 29 8.24 -0.95 11.42
CA LEU A 29 7.80 -1.15 10.05
C LEU A 29 8.79 -2.04 9.30
N HIS A 30 8.35 -2.68 8.22
CA HIS A 30 9.26 -3.40 7.32
C HIS A 30 9.91 -2.51 6.26
N SER A 31 9.38 -1.31 6.04
CA SER A 31 9.89 -0.36 5.04
C SER A 31 9.63 1.09 5.46
N ALA A 32 10.28 2.03 4.77
CA ALA A 32 10.05 3.47 4.95
C ALA A 32 8.71 3.98 4.40
N LYS A 33 7.87 3.09 3.86
CA LYS A 33 6.53 3.40 3.37
C LYS A 33 5.50 2.61 4.18
N ALA A 34 4.50 3.30 4.70
CA ALA A 34 3.38 2.69 5.41
C ALA A 34 2.06 3.28 4.91
N LYS A 35 1.04 2.43 4.76
CA LYS A 35 -0.35 2.85 4.53
C LYS A 35 -1.08 2.86 5.86
N LEU A 36 -1.53 4.03 6.28
CA LEU A 36 -2.39 4.19 7.45
C LEU A 36 -3.84 4.27 6.97
N LEU A 37 -4.68 3.42 7.55
CA LEU A 37 -6.12 3.43 7.33
C LEU A 37 -6.80 3.36 8.71
N ASP A 38 -7.59 4.37 9.01
CA ASP A 38 -8.44 4.37 10.19
C ASP A 38 -9.92 4.20 9.77
N ARG A 39 -10.71 3.58 10.64
CA ARG A 39 -12.14 3.36 10.46
C ARG A 39 -12.84 3.62 11.78
N ILE A 40 -13.68 4.65 11.78
CA ILE A 40 -14.49 5.01 12.94
C ILE A 40 -15.92 4.60 12.68
N GLU A 41 -16.48 3.85 13.63
CA GLU A 41 -17.86 3.40 13.54
C GLU A 41 -18.82 4.55 13.88
N LEU A 42 -19.87 4.71 13.08
CA LEU A 42 -20.83 5.80 13.26
C LEU A 42 -21.84 5.55 14.39
N LYS A 43 -22.25 4.28 14.63
CA LYS A 43 -23.26 3.82 15.62
C LYS A 43 -24.41 4.80 15.98
N GLY A 44 -24.97 5.52 15.01
CA GLY A 44 -26.07 6.46 15.27
C GLY A 44 -25.66 7.80 15.91
N GLU A 45 -24.37 8.03 16.13
CA GLU A 45 -23.79 9.30 16.58
C GLU A 45 -22.75 9.85 15.58
N PRO A 46 -23.17 10.32 14.39
CA PRO A 46 -22.24 10.80 13.36
C PRO A 46 -21.33 11.95 13.83
N GLU A 47 -21.88 12.86 14.64
CA GLU A 47 -21.12 13.98 15.20
C GLU A 47 -20.00 13.52 16.13
N GLY A 48 -20.28 12.52 16.99
CA GLY A 48 -19.30 11.89 17.85
C GLY A 48 -18.19 11.18 17.07
N ALA A 49 -18.55 10.47 16.00
CA ALA A 49 -17.58 9.81 15.12
C ALA A 49 -16.66 10.83 14.42
N VAL A 50 -17.20 11.95 13.93
CA VAL A 50 -16.39 13.04 13.34
C VAL A 50 -15.51 13.71 14.39
N ALA A 51 -16.03 13.93 15.59
CA ALA A 51 -15.26 14.50 16.69
C ALA A 51 -14.09 13.59 17.10
N LEU A 52 -14.28 12.26 17.10
CA LEU A 52 -13.22 11.29 17.33
C LEU A 52 -12.21 11.27 16.17
N GLN A 53 -12.67 11.32 14.92
CA GLN A 53 -11.80 11.35 13.74
C GLN A 53 -10.79 12.50 13.79
N LYS A 54 -11.25 13.68 14.21
CA LYS A 54 -10.42 14.88 14.31
C LYS A 54 -9.38 14.82 15.43
N GLN A 55 -9.46 13.85 16.35
CA GLN A 55 -8.49 13.66 17.42
C GLN A 55 -7.27 12.84 16.97
N PHE A 56 -7.37 12.09 15.87
CA PHE A 56 -6.21 11.39 15.32
C PHE A 56 -5.23 12.39 14.72
N THR A 57 -3.97 12.29 15.16
CA THR A 57 -2.88 13.14 14.67
C THR A 57 -1.71 12.27 14.24
N LEU A 58 -1.04 12.69 13.18
CA LEU A 58 0.23 12.13 12.74
C LEU A 58 1.24 13.26 12.72
N THR A 59 2.33 13.08 13.47
CA THR A 59 3.41 14.06 13.55
C THR A 59 4.71 13.40 13.11
N ALA A 60 5.45 14.08 12.24
CA ALA A 60 6.79 13.64 11.87
C ALA A 60 7.77 13.99 13.00
N SER A 61 8.71 13.08 13.29
CA SER A 61 9.89 13.44 14.06
C SER A 61 10.70 14.45 13.24
N ALA A 62 11.31 15.44 13.89
CA ALA A 62 11.97 16.59 13.24
C ALA A 62 13.16 16.24 12.32
N GLN A 63 13.48 14.95 12.14
CA GLN A 63 14.70 14.47 11.51
C GLN A 63 14.50 13.47 10.35
N SER A 64 13.33 13.38 9.71
CA SER A 64 13.17 12.47 8.56
C SER A 64 13.42 13.18 7.23
N ALA A 65 14.63 13.07 6.70
CA ALA A 65 14.86 13.33 5.28
C ALA A 65 14.28 12.16 4.48
N SER A 66 13.24 12.42 3.68
CA SER A 66 12.72 11.45 2.72
C SER A 66 13.66 11.38 1.52
N ALA A 67 13.99 10.18 1.06
CA ALA A 67 14.67 10.02 -0.22
C ALA A 67 13.74 10.49 -1.36
N ASP A 68 14.33 11.07 -2.40
CA ASP A 68 13.58 11.43 -3.59
C ASP A 68 12.97 10.18 -4.25
N PRO A 69 11.74 10.27 -4.78
CA PRO A 69 11.13 9.16 -5.49
C PRO A 69 11.90 8.87 -6.79
N VAL A 70 11.91 7.61 -7.20
CA VAL A 70 12.41 7.22 -8.53
C VAL A 70 11.59 7.98 -9.59
N PRO A 71 12.24 8.73 -10.49
CA PRO A 71 11.52 9.53 -11.47
C PRO A 71 10.79 8.62 -12.45
N LEU A 72 9.48 8.82 -12.59
CA LEU A 72 8.64 8.13 -13.57
C LEU A 72 7.92 9.16 -14.44
N ALA A 73 7.63 8.77 -15.68
CA ALA A 73 6.73 9.55 -16.53
C ALA A 73 5.37 9.71 -15.82
N ALA A 74 4.73 10.86 -15.98
CA ALA A 74 3.42 11.09 -15.39
C ALA A 74 2.40 10.08 -15.95
N PHE A 75 1.61 9.49 -15.05
CA PHE A 75 0.58 8.51 -15.39
C PHE A 75 -0.61 8.67 -14.42
N ASP A 76 -1.78 8.17 -14.80
CA ASP A 76 -2.98 8.13 -13.97
C ASP A 76 -3.76 6.82 -14.16
N ASN A 77 -4.92 6.69 -13.51
CA ASN A 77 -5.73 5.46 -13.58
C ASN A 77 -6.36 5.20 -14.97
N GLN A 78 -6.37 6.20 -15.86
CA GLN A 78 -6.83 6.09 -17.25
C GLN A 78 -5.66 5.85 -18.21
N THR A 79 -4.54 6.51 -17.96
CA THR A 79 -3.31 6.46 -18.74
C THR A 79 -2.21 5.86 -17.88
N LEU A 80 -2.23 4.53 -17.74
CA LEU A 80 -1.20 3.80 -17.00
C LEU A 80 0.14 3.82 -17.76
N ILE A 81 1.23 3.76 -17.00
CA ILE A 81 2.58 3.66 -17.56
C ILE A 81 2.73 2.35 -18.36
N GLY A 82 3.25 2.47 -19.58
CA GLY A 82 3.43 1.35 -20.51
C GLY A 82 4.80 0.69 -20.37
N VAL A 83 5.39 0.34 -21.51
CA VAL A 83 6.72 -0.29 -21.58
C VAL A 83 7.82 0.55 -20.93
N ASP A 84 7.64 1.87 -20.87
CA ASP A 84 8.58 2.82 -20.25
C ASP A 84 8.78 2.56 -18.75
N LEU A 85 7.86 1.84 -18.08
CA LEU A 85 8.03 1.41 -16.69
C LEU A 85 9.31 0.59 -16.51
N PHE A 86 9.69 -0.20 -17.51
CA PHE A 86 10.85 -1.08 -17.43
C PHE A 86 12.18 -0.34 -17.48
N ASP A 87 12.20 0.92 -17.90
CA ASP A 87 13.41 1.76 -17.93
C ASP A 87 13.92 2.08 -16.52
N GLN A 88 13.05 2.00 -15.51
CA GLN A 88 13.35 2.27 -14.09
C GLN A 88 13.19 1.03 -13.20
N ALA A 89 13.07 -0.17 -13.79
CA ALA A 89 12.69 -1.39 -13.07
C ALA A 89 13.60 -1.71 -11.88
N GLU A 90 14.92 -1.66 -12.06
CA GLU A 90 15.86 -1.99 -10.98
C GLU A 90 15.79 -0.98 -9.83
N ALA A 91 15.74 0.32 -10.14
CA ALA A 91 15.61 1.37 -9.15
C ALA A 91 14.30 1.23 -8.34
N LEU A 92 13.19 0.90 -9.01
CA LEU A 92 11.90 0.68 -8.35
C LEU A 92 11.92 -0.57 -7.45
N VAL A 93 12.40 -1.70 -7.96
CA VAL A 93 12.47 -2.97 -7.23
C VAL A 93 13.35 -2.88 -5.99
N THR A 94 14.45 -2.12 -6.07
CA THR A 94 15.39 -1.94 -4.95
C THR A 94 14.97 -0.85 -3.97
N SER A 95 14.02 0.02 -4.33
CA SER A 95 13.61 1.16 -3.49
C SER A 95 12.94 0.77 -2.16
N ALA A 96 12.45 -0.46 -2.03
CA ALA A 96 11.86 -0.96 -0.79
C ALA A 96 11.98 -2.49 -0.68
N SER A 97 12.22 -2.98 0.54
CA SER A 97 12.21 -4.42 0.82
C SER A 97 10.78 -4.96 0.78
N ASP A 98 10.54 -5.96 -0.07
CA ASP A 98 9.28 -6.72 -0.09
C ASP A 98 9.48 -8.03 0.68
N VAL A 99 8.74 -8.17 1.78
CA VAL A 99 8.79 -9.34 2.68
C VAL A 99 7.91 -10.50 2.21
N SER A 100 7.22 -10.33 1.07
CA SER A 100 6.43 -11.41 0.47
C SER A 100 7.33 -12.61 0.13
N PRO A 101 6.89 -13.85 0.44
CA PRO A 101 7.65 -15.06 0.06
C PRO A 101 7.79 -15.22 -1.46
N TYR A 102 6.98 -14.50 -2.25
CA TYR A 102 7.02 -14.52 -3.72
C TYR A 102 7.83 -13.35 -4.31
N ALA A 103 8.30 -12.40 -3.49
CA ALA A 103 8.95 -11.18 -3.94
C ALA A 103 10.15 -11.48 -4.85
N ALA A 104 11.08 -12.33 -4.40
CA ALA A 104 12.29 -12.64 -5.15
C ALA A 104 12.00 -13.22 -6.54
N ALA A 105 11.02 -14.12 -6.64
CA ALA A 105 10.63 -14.72 -7.91
C ALA A 105 10.01 -13.68 -8.86
N MET A 106 9.10 -12.83 -8.36
CA MET A 106 8.49 -11.77 -9.16
C MET A 106 9.50 -10.71 -9.61
N GLN A 107 10.40 -10.30 -8.72
CA GLN A 107 11.45 -9.34 -9.03
C GLN A 107 12.40 -9.88 -10.12
N GLN A 108 12.72 -11.17 -10.09
CA GLN A 108 13.54 -11.78 -11.14
C GLN A 108 12.82 -11.78 -12.51
N GLN A 109 11.50 -12.02 -12.53
CA GLN A 109 10.71 -11.91 -13.75
C GLN A 109 10.70 -10.47 -14.28
N VAL A 110 10.53 -9.48 -13.41
CA VAL A 110 10.60 -8.05 -13.80
C VAL A 110 11.96 -7.70 -14.40
N ARG A 111 13.05 -8.15 -13.80
CA ARG A 111 14.41 -7.96 -14.31
C ARG A 111 14.61 -8.59 -15.68
N ALA A 112 14.11 -9.81 -15.89
CA ALA A 112 14.19 -10.48 -17.19
C ALA A 112 13.45 -9.71 -18.29
N VAL A 113 12.24 -9.20 -17.99
CA VAL A 113 11.49 -8.36 -18.95
C VAL A 113 12.21 -7.05 -19.22
N ALA A 114 12.75 -6.40 -18.20
CA ALA A 114 13.51 -5.16 -18.37
C ALA A 114 14.77 -5.36 -19.24
N GLN A 115 15.51 -6.46 -19.03
CA GLN A 115 16.64 -6.84 -19.88
C GLN A 115 16.22 -7.10 -21.32
N TYR A 116 15.08 -7.79 -21.53
CA TYR A 116 14.55 -8.03 -22.87
C TYR A 116 14.15 -6.72 -23.57
N VAL A 117 13.43 -5.83 -22.88
CA VAL A 117 13.07 -4.50 -23.41
C VAL A 117 14.32 -3.69 -23.79
N ALA A 118 15.38 -3.76 -22.99
CA ALA A 118 16.64 -3.07 -23.24
C ALA A 118 17.46 -3.69 -24.38
N SER A 119 17.14 -4.90 -24.84
CA SER A 119 17.90 -5.60 -25.88
C SER A 119 17.75 -4.99 -27.29
N GLY A 120 16.69 -4.20 -27.52
CA GLY A 120 16.52 -3.49 -28.78
C GLY A 120 15.11 -2.93 -29.00
N PRO A 121 14.93 -2.10 -30.05
CA PRO A 121 13.65 -1.46 -30.36
C PRO A 121 12.55 -2.46 -30.72
N GLU A 122 12.88 -3.58 -31.36
CA GLU A 122 11.92 -4.64 -31.71
C GLU A 122 11.36 -5.30 -30.45
N ALA A 123 12.23 -5.68 -29.50
CA ALA A 123 11.82 -6.25 -28.23
C ALA A 123 10.95 -5.28 -27.41
N ARG A 124 11.31 -3.99 -27.40
CA ARG A 124 10.49 -2.94 -26.76
C ARG A 124 9.10 -2.84 -27.40
N ALA A 125 9.03 -2.82 -28.73
CA ALA A 125 7.76 -2.75 -29.46
C ALA A 125 6.88 -3.98 -29.19
N GLU A 126 7.48 -5.17 -29.13
CA GLU A 126 6.78 -6.41 -28.81
C GLU A 126 6.19 -6.39 -27.40
N VAL A 127 6.98 -6.02 -26.39
CA VAL A 127 6.48 -5.91 -25.01
C VAL A 127 5.40 -4.84 -24.90
N GLY A 128 5.59 -3.69 -25.56
CA GLY A 128 4.59 -2.64 -25.63
C GLY A 128 3.26 -3.12 -26.23
N ALA A 129 3.31 -3.88 -27.33
CA ALA A 129 2.13 -4.46 -27.96
C ALA A 129 1.43 -5.49 -27.06
N ARG A 130 2.18 -6.32 -26.33
CA ARG A 130 1.63 -7.28 -25.35
C ARG A 130 0.99 -6.59 -24.15
N LEU A 131 1.55 -5.47 -23.69
CA LEU A 131 1.02 -4.71 -22.56
C LEU A 131 -0.32 -4.04 -22.84
N GLN A 132 -0.57 -3.59 -24.08
CA GLN A 132 -1.82 -2.88 -24.43
C GLN A 132 -3.10 -3.61 -24.02
N PRO A 133 -3.36 -4.87 -24.45
CA PRO A 133 -4.55 -5.59 -24.04
C PRO A 133 -4.55 -5.92 -22.53
N ILE A 134 -3.37 -6.12 -21.92
CA ILE A 134 -3.25 -6.39 -20.48
C ILE A 134 -3.67 -5.15 -19.66
N ILE A 135 -3.20 -3.96 -20.04
CA ILE A 135 -3.54 -2.69 -19.40
C ILE A 135 -5.03 -2.40 -19.56
N ALA A 136 -5.59 -2.63 -20.75
CA ALA A 136 -7.03 -2.47 -20.99
C ALA A 136 -7.85 -3.41 -20.09
N GLN A 137 -7.45 -4.69 -20.01
CA GLN A 137 -8.12 -5.67 -19.16
C GLN A 137 -7.99 -5.33 -17.66
N PHE A 138 -6.80 -4.92 -17.22
CA PHE A 138 -6.54 -4.51 -15.84
C PHE A 138 -7.43 -3.33 -15.44
N ARG A 139 -7.54 -2.29 -16.28
CA ARG A 139 -8.41 -1.13 -16.00
C ARG A 139 -9.86 -1.53 -15.83
N HIS A 140 -10.34 -2.47 -16.64
CA HIS A 140 -11.69 -3.01 -16.49
C HIS A 140 -11.84 -3.80 -15.18
N ASP A 141 -10.97 -4.78 -14.97
CA ASP A 141 -11.08 -5.74 -13.85
C ASP A 141 -10.83 -5.10 -12.49
N ALA A 142 -9.96 -4.08 -12.42
CA ALA A 142 -9.67 -3.35 -11.19
C ALA A 142 -10.93 -2.72 -10.57
N VAL A 143 -11.93 -2.38 -11.39
CA VAL A 143 -13.20 -1.79 -10.94
C VAL A 143 -14.31 -2.84 -10.86
N THR A 144 -14.37 -3.79 -11.79
CA THR A 144 -15.52 -4.68 -11.93
C THR A 144 -15.37 -6.03 -11.24
N LYS A 145 -14.14 -6.49 -10.99
CA LYS A 145 -13.85 -7.83 -10.46
C LYS A 145 -13.12 -7.84 -9.12
N SER A 146 -12.61 -6.70 -8.66
CA SER A 146 -11.86 -6.60 -7.40
C SER A 146 -12.75 -6.70 -6.15
N ALA A 147 -14.01 -6.27 -6.26
CA ALA A 147 -15.04 -6.34 -5.22
C ALA A 147 -16.43 -6.24 -5.86
N PRO A 148 -17.52 -6.58 -5.14
CA PRO A 148 -18.87 -6.28 -5.60
C PRO A 148 -19.01 -4.81 -6.04
N TYR A 149 -19.31 -4.62 -7.32
CA TYR A 149 -19.54 -3.30 -7.92
C TYR A 149 -21.05 -3.05 -8.04
N ARG A 150 -21.57 -2.04 -7.34
CA ARG A 150 -23.00 -1.68 -7.34
C ARG A 150 -23.16 -0.16 -7.30
N ASN A 151 -24.06 0.39 -8.12
CA ASN A 151 -24.38 1.83 -8.17
C ASN A 151 -23.15 2.74 -8.34
N HIS A 152 -22.16 2.31 -9.14
CA HIS A 152 -20.87 2.99 -9.33
C HIS A 152 -19.93 3.01 -8.11
N TRP A 153 -20.18 2.15 -7.13
CA TRP A 153 -19.32 1.97 -5.97
C TRP A 153 -18.70 0.57 -5.96
N THR A 154 -17.40 0.50 -5.77
CA THR A 154 -16.69 -0.73 -5.37
C THR A 154 -16.74 -0.83 -3.84
N GLY A 155 -17.43 -1.84 -3.32
CA GLY A 155 -17.58 -2.04 -1.88
C GLY A 155 -17.29 -3.49 -1.51
N GLY A 156 -16.64 -3.71 -0.38
CA GLY A 156 -16.56 -5.04 0.21
C GLY A 156 -17.96 -5.65 0.39
N PRO A 157 -18.09 -6.98 0.55
CA PRO A 157 -19.38 -7.59 0.90
C PRO A 157 -19.99 -6.86 2.11
N ARG A 158 -21.34 -6.88 2.22
CA ARG A 158 -22.05 -6.37 3.41
C ARG A 158 -21.26 -6.78 4.66
N PRO A 159 -21.05 -5.89 5.65
CA PRO A 159 -20.51 -6.30 6.93
C PRO A 159 -21.50 -7.30 7.56
N GLY A 160 -21.30 -8.57 7.26
CA GLY A 160 -21.88 -9.71 7.91
C GLY A 160 -20.93 -10.11 9.01
N THR A 161 -21.41 -10.01 10.24
CA THR A 161 -20.98 -10.72 11.45
C THR A 161 -19.90 -11.79 11.23
N THR A 162 -18.65 -11.34 11.17
CA THR A 162 -17.47 -12.15 11.49
C THR A 162 -16.63 -11.38 12.51
N ALA A 163 -17.31 -10.83 13.52
CA ALA A 163 -16.65 -10.63 14.79
C ALA A 163 -16.45 -12.04 15.38
N PRO A 164 -15.22 -12.50 15.69
CA PRO A 164 -15.11 -13.50 16.74
C PRO A 164 -15.76 -12.89 17.97
N THR A 165 -16.86 -13.48 18.42
CA THR A 165 -17.50 -13.18 19.70
C THR A 165 -16.44 -13.36 20.79
N ILE A 166 -15.82 -12.27 21.24
CA ILE A 166 -15.13 -12.25 22.51
C ILE A 166 -16.22 -12.04 23.55
N SER A 167 -16.74 -13.15 24.06
CA SER A 167 -17.65 -13.15 25.20
C SER A 167 -16.82 -12.89 26.45
N PHE A 168 -16.99 -11.72 27.08
CA PHE A 168 -16.56 -11.53 28.46
C PHE A 168 -17.65 -12.07 29.37
N ALA A 169 -17.42 -13.26 29.93
CA ALA A 169 -18.23 -13.77 31.02
C ALA A 169 -17.95 -12.91 32.26
N HIS A 170 -18.93 -12.10 32.67
CA HIS A 170 -18.96 -11.52 34.00
C HIS A 170 -19.11 -12.65 35.03
N ARG A 171 -18.22 -12.69 36.01
CA ARG A 171 -18.53 -13.14 37.36
C ARG A 171 -18.63 -11.92 38.25
#